data_AF-A0A9E0KRN6-F1
#
_entry.id   AF-A0A9E0KRN6-F1
#
_cell.length_a   1.000
_cell.length_b   1.000
_cell.length_c   1.000
_cell.angle_alpha   90.00
_cell.angle_beta   90.00
_cell.angle_gamma   90.00
#
_symmetry.space_group_name_H-M   'P 1'
#
loop_
_entity.id
_entity.type
_entity.pdbx_description
1 polymer ?
#
loop_
_entity_poly.entity_id
_entity_poly.type
_entity_poly.pdbx_seq_one_letter_code
_entity_poly.pdbx_strand_id
1 'polypeptide(L)'
;MFEVNGVYRNRIGEYTVLAVDGRRMTVRYNDGSEAELNINIQARIWENIVAEQEARAASSRHMRQSNKDTTHYIKAVSIPPGEELAFPGWQERVVMVPSPELAQRMKPGDRFIYYAIEAQTFFAVVTITGEMSEADPKQHTYTTDLEKAAFFPTDVDAASPDLSHGVSVDSIDLESYPDFGKLHIESETFFRISEDDFELLAEALTEITEDEEEEVEEYEEYEEDEVE
;
A
#
# COMPACT_ATOMS: atom_id res chain seq x y z
N MET A 1 -31.33 -2.65 -2.30
CA MET A 1 -32.57 -2.21 -2.99
C MET A 1 -32.20 -0.97 -3.79
N PHE A 2 -32.49 -0.92 -5.09
CA PHE A 2 -32.12 0.21 -5.95
C PHE A 2 -33.22 1.27 -5.96
N GLU A 3 -32.84 2.53 -5.79
CA GLU A 3 -33.75 3.67 -5.82
C GLU A 3 -33.61 4.45 -7.13
N VAL A 4 -34.72 4.95 -7.66
CA VAL A 4 -34.72 5.81 -8.85
C VAL A 4 -34.04 7.14 -8.52
N ASN A 5 -33.12 7.56 -9.39
CA ASN A 5 -32.11 8.61 -9.21
C ASN A 5 -31.01 8.30 -8.19
N GLY A 6 -30.94 7.06 -7.68
CA GLY A 6 -29.79 6.61 -6.91
C GLY A 6 -28.58 6.34 -7.81
N VAL A 7 -27.39 6.66 -7.31
CA VAL A 7 -26.10 6.42 -7.97
C VAL A 7 -25.48 5.16 -7.38
N TYR A 8 -25.07 4.24 -8.25
CA TYR A 8 -24.50 2.95 -7.91
C TYR A 8 -23.36 2.63 -8.86
N ARG A 9 -22.56 1.61 -8.54
CA ARG A 9 -21.42 1.20 -9.36
C ARG A 9 -21.54 -0.27 -9.71
N ASN A 10 -21.21 -0.61 -10.95
CA ASN A 10 -20.92 -1.98 -11.36
C ASN A 10 -19.60 -1.99 -12.14
N ARG A 11 -19.21 -3.15 -12.68
CA ARG A 11 -17.95 -3.33 -13.42
C ARG A 11 -17.81 -2.48 -14.68
N ILE A 12 -18.90 -1.91 -15.20
CA ILE A 12 -18.86 -1.02 -16.38
C ILE A 12 -18.61 0.44 -15.95
N GLY A 13 -18.85 0.74 -14.67
CA GLY A 13 -18.65 2.06 -14.09
C GLY A 13 -19.83 2.51 -13.25
N GLU A 14 -19.78 3.77 -12.88
CA GLU A 14 -20.85 4.42 -12.14
C GLU A 14 -22.07 4.67 -13.04
N TYR A 15 -23.25 4.37 -12.50
CA TYR A 15 -24.53 4.56 -13.16
C TYR A 15 -25.59 5.12 -12.23
N THR A 16 -26.50 5.90 -12.80
CA THR A 16 -27.70 6.40 -12.14
C THR A 16 -28.91 5.59 -12.58
N VAL A 17 -29.73 5.14 -11.64
CA VAL A 17 -30.96 4.41 -11.96
C VAL A 17 -32.03 5.39 -12.44
N LEU A 18 -32.51 5.24 -13.67
CA LEU A 18 -33.54 6.09 -14.26
C LEU A 18 -34.96 5.57 -14.01
N ALA A 19 -35.14 4.25 -14.02
CA ALA A 19 -36.44 3.60 -13.84
C ALA A 19 -36.28 2.17 -13.31
N VAL A 20 -37.28 1.69 -12.58
CA VAL A 20 -37.32 0.33 -12.02
C VAL A 20 -38.64 -0.33 -12.39
N ASP A 21 -38.56 -1.40 -13.18
CA ASP A 21 -39.70 -2.13 -13.72
C ASP A 21 -39.61 -3.62 -13.32
N GLY A 22 -40.15 -3.91 -12.14
CA GLY A 22 -40.25 -5.27 -11.62
C GLY A 22 -38.90 -5.92 -11.36
N ARG A 23 -38.38 -6.72 -12.32
CA ARG A 23 -37.09 -7.41 -12.23
C ARG A 23 -35.97 -6.71 -13.01
N ARG A 24 -36.28 -5.64 -13.73
CA ARG A 24 -35.32 -4.90 -14.55
C ARG A 24 -35.29 -3.43 -14.15
N MET A 25 -34.18 -2.77 -14.39
CA MET A 25 -34.04 -1.33 -14.19
C MET A 25 -33.31 -0.70 -15.36
N THR A 26 -33.73 0.49 -15.75
CA THR A 26 -33.02 1.30 -16.74
C THR A 26 -32.05 2.19 -16.02
N VAL A 27 -30.81 2.23 -16.48
CA VAL A 27 -29.73 3.01 -15.88
C VAL A 27 -29.06 3.88 -16.93
N ARG A 28 -28.43 4.97 -16.49
CA ARG A 28 -27.57 5.81 -17.32
C ARG A 28 -26.18 5.86 -16.73
N TYR A 29 -25.19 5.59 -17.56
CA TYR A 29 -23.77 5.70 -17.22
C TYR A 29 -23.25 7.12 -17.42
N ASN A 30 -22.08 7.41 -16.85
CA ASN A 30 -21.45 8.74 -16.91
C ASN A 30 -21.06 9.18 -18.34
N ASP A 31 -20.86 8.23 -19.25
CA ASP A 31 -20.66 8.49 -20.69
C ASP A 31 -21.96 8.87 -21.43
N GLY A 32 -23.09 8.87 -20.73
CA GLY A 32 -24.42 9.17 -21.26
C GLY A 32 -25.13 7.96 -21.89
N SER A 33 -24.51 6.78 -21.90
CA SER A 33 -25.12 5.56 -22.40
C SER A 33 -26.20 5.05 -21.44
N GLU A 34 -27.24 4.41 -21.99
CA GLU A 34 -28.34 3.85 -21.21
C GLU A 34 -28.45 2.34 -21.42
N ALA A 35 -28.73 1.62 -20.33
CA ALA A 35 -28.84 0.16 -20.36
C ALA A 35 -29.97 -0.36 -19.47
N GLU A 36 -30.54 -1.51 -19.86
CA GLU A 36 -31.54 -2.23 -19.08
C GLU A 36 -30.90 -3.41 -18.35
N LEU A 37 -30.82 -3.32 -17.02
CA LEU A 37 -30.12 -4.28 -16.16
C LEU A 37 -31.09 -5.11 -15.32
N ASN A 38 -30.69 -6.33 -14.96
CA ASN A 38 -31.46 -7.17 -14.03
C ASN A 38 -31.15 -6.81 -12.58
N ILE A 39 -32.18 -6.50 -11.80
CA ILE A 39 -32.05 -6.02 -10.42
C ILE A 39 -31.40 -7.06 -9.51
N ASN A 40 -31.71 -8.35 -9.67
CA ASN A 40 -31.17 -9.39 -8.80
C ASN A 40 -29.67 -9.58 -9.01
N ILE A 41 -29.22 -9.42 -10.26
CA ILE A 41 -27.79 -9.52 -10.61
C ILE A 41 -27.05 -8.31 -10.03
N GLN A 42 -27.58 -7.11 -10.25
CA GLN A 42 -26.95 -5.89 -9.75
C GLN A 42 -26.97 -5.83 -8.22
N ALA A 43 -28.00 -6.36 -7.56
CA ALA A 43 -28.08 -6.42 -6.10
C ALA A 43 -26.96 -7.29 -5.52
N ARG A 44 -26.67 -8.43 -6.16
CA ARG A 44 -25.58 -9.31 -5.74
C ARG A 44 -24.20 -8.68 -5.99
N ILE A 45 -24.03 -8.00 -7.12
CA ILE A 45 -22.79 -7.26 -7.43
C ILE A 45 -22.59 -6.15 -6.39
N TRP A 46 -23.63 -5.39 -6.08
CA TRP A 46 -23.58 -4.32 -5.10
C TRP A 46 -23.35 -4.84 -3.68
N GLU A 47 -24.02 -5.93 -3.26
CA GLU A 47 -23.77 -6.56 -1.96
C GLU A 47 -22.35 -7.08 -1.83
N ASN A 48 -21.76 -7.65 -2.89
CA ASN A 48 -20.36 -8.05 -2.88
C ASN A 48 -19.42 -6.84 -2.76
N ILE A 49 -19.64 -5.78 -3.56
CA ILE A 49 -18.84 -4.55 -3.50
C ILE A 49 -18.93 -3.90 -2.12
N VAL A 50 -20.14 -3.81 -1.54
CA VAL A 50 -20.33 -3.22 -0.22
C VAL A 50 -19.75 -4.11 0.87
N ALA A 51 -19.93 -5.42 0.80
CA ALA A 51 -19.34 -6.35 1.78
C ALA A 51 -17.81 -6.36 1.71
N GLU A 52 -17.24 -6.20 0.52
CA GLU A 52 -15.80 -6.06 0.31
C GLU A 52 -15.28 -4.72 0.81
N GLN A 53 -15.96 -3.60 0.50
CA GLN A 53 -15.63 -2.29 1.07
C GLN A 53 -15.81 -2.24 2.59
N GLU A 54 -16.81 -2.90 3.16
CA GLU A 54 -17.02 -2.98 4.61
C GLU A 54 -15.99 -3.90 5.28
N ALA A 55 -15.55 -4.98 4.61
CA ALA A 55 -14.44 -5.82 5.07
C ALA A 55 -13.11 -5.05 5.02
N ARG A 56 -12.84 -4.31 3.94
CA ARG A 56 -11.69 -3.39 3.77
C ARG A 56 -11.73 -2.23 4.78
N ALA A 57 -12.92 -1.72 5.11
CA ALA A 57 -13.13 -0.71 6.15
C ALA A 57 -12.97 -1.26 7.58
N ALA A 58 -13.21 -2.56 7.78
CA ALA A 58 -13.04 -3.25 9.07
C ALA A 58 -11.58 -3.65 9.33
N SER A 59 -10.83 -4.06 8.29
CA SER A 59 -9.38 -4.31 8.38
C SER A 59 -8.58 -3.01 8.51
N SER A 60 -8.93 -1.96 7.75
CA SER A 60 -8.38 -0.61 7.98
C SER A 60 -8.81 -0.02 9.33
N ARG A 61 -9.98 -0.37 9.89
CA ARG A 61 -10.34 -0.03 11.29
C ARG A 61 -9.52 -0.78 12.33
N HIS A 62 -9.04 -1.99 12.02
CA HIS A 62 -8.13 -2.71 12.92
C HIS A 62 -6.73 -2.07 12.90
N MET A 63 -6.31 -1.51 11.75
CA MET A 63 -5.12 -0.65 11.59
C MET A 63 -5.28 0.71 12.29
N ARG A 64 -6.50 1.29 12.29
CA ARG A 64 -6.89 2.50 13.06
C ARG A 64 -6.96 2.31 14.57
N GLN A 65 -6.59 1.16 15.11
CA GLN A 65 -6.26 1.09 16.53
C GLN A 65 -4.88 1.73 16.73
N SER A 66 -4.80 3.03 16.42
CA SER A 66 -3.72 3.95 16.77
C SER A 66 -3.46 3.75 18.26
N ASN A 67 -2.48 2.90 18.53
CA ASN A 67 -1.80 2.91 19.80
C ASN A 67 -1.17 4.30 19.81
N LYS A 68 -1.59 5.18 20.72
CA LYS A 68 -1.08 6.56 20.87
C LYS A 68 0.45 6.67 21.06
N ASP A 69 1.16 5.57 20.98
CA ASP A 69 2.60 5.40 21.16
C ASP A 69 3.28 4.82 19.90
N THR A 70 2.55 4.54 18.81
CA THR A 70 3.16 4.10 17.55
C THR A 70 4.07 5.19 17.00
N THR A 71 5.31 4.83 16.68
CA THR A 71 6.25 5.75 16.04
C THR A 71 6.35 5.44 14.54
N HIS A 72 6.36 6.50 13.75
CA HIS A 72 6.43 6.45 12.30
C HIS A 72 7.81 6.88 11.79
N TYR A 73 8.32 6.15 10.80
CA TYR A 73 9.62 6.43 10.20
C TYR A 73 9.58 6.39 8.67
N ILE A 74 10.59 6.97 8.03
CA ILE A 74 11.01 6.66 6.67
C ILE A 74 12.29 5.86 6.78
N LYS A 75 12.37 4.69 6.14
CA LYS A 75 13.59 3.91 5.98
C LYS A 75 14.14 4.10 4.58
N ALA A 76 15.32 4.68 4.46
CA ALA A 76 16.00 4.85 3.20
C ALA A 76 16.83 3.61 2.84
N VAL A 77 16.67 3.13 1.62
CA VAL A 77 17.42 2.00 1.06
C VAL A 77 18.01 2.38 -0.30
N SER A 78 19.16 1.80 -0.60
CA SER A 78 19.77 1.88 -1.92
C SER A 78 19.26 0.73 -2.78
N ILE A 79 18.58 1.05 -3.88
CA ILE A 79 18.08 0.07 -4.85
C ILE A 79 18.67 0.44 -6.21
N PRO A 80 19.50 -0.44 -6.82
CA PRO A 80 20.03 -0.19 -8.15
C PRO A 80 18.90 0.04 -9.18
N PRO A 81 19.06 0.97 -10.13
CA PRO A 81 18.04 1.22 -11.15
C PRO A 81 17.82 -0.03 -12.01
N GLY A 82 16.55 -0.41 -12.18
CA GLY A 82 16.15 -1.54 -13.03
C GLY A 82 16.26 -2.92 -12.39
N GLU A 83 16.59 -3.00 -11.09
CA GLU A 83 16.37 -4.22 -10.31
C GLU A 83 14.96 -4.20 -9.69
N GLU A 84 14.31 -5.37 -9.66
CA GLU A 84 13.12 -5.61 -8.82
C GLU A 84 13.49 -5.37 -7.34
N LEU A 85 12.51 -5.33 -6.43
CA LEU A 85 12.70 -5.14 -4.98
C LEU A 85 13.61 -6.23 -4.36
N ALA A 86 14.92 -6.12 -4.61
CA ALA A 86 15.95 -7.11 -4.36
C ALA A 86 17.01 -6.54 -3.42
N PHE A 87 16.56 -5.84 -2.38
CA PHE A 87 17.41 -5.31 -1.33
C PHE A 87 17.39 -6.19 -0.07
N PRO A 88 18.43 -6.11 0.78
CA PRO A 88 18.57 -6.97 1.94
C PRO A 88 17.37 -6.94 2.89
N GLY A 89 16.96 -8.11 3.39
CA GLY A 89 15.85 -8.29 4.33
C GLY A 89 14.43 -8.19 3.75
N TRP A 90 14.25 -7.71 2.52
CA TRP A 90 12.91 -7.59 1.89
C TRP A 90 12.19 -8.94 1.79
N GLN A 91 12.84 -9.94 1.18
CA GLN A 91 12.29 -11.28 0.97
C GLN A 91 12.09 -12.04 2.29
N GLU A 92 12.97 -11.79 3.26
CA GLU A 92 12.95 -12.45 4.57
C GLU A 92 11.97 -11.79 5.54
N ARG A 93 11.32 -10.69 5.13
CA ARG A 93 10.41 -9.88 5.97
C ARG A 93 11.08 -9.45 7.27
N VAL A 94 12.33 -8.98 7.16
CA VAL A 94 13.11 -8.46 8.28
C VAL A 94 13.73 -7.11 7.94
N VAL A 95 13.79 -6.22 8.92
CA VAL A 95 14.43 -4.92 8.80
C VAL A 95 15.63 -4.85 9.72
N MET A 96 16.80 -4.52 9.16
CA MET A 96 17.99 -4.17 9.95
C MET A 96 17.89 -2.73 10.46
N VAL A 97 18.27 -2.55 11.72
CA VAL A 97 18.45 -1.23 12.35
C VAL A 97 19.91 -1.13 12.83
N PRO A 98 20.77 -0.39 12.10
CA PRO A 98 22.21 -0.39 12.38
C PRO A 98 22.58 0.42 13.63
N SER A 99 21.76 1.40 14.04
CA SER A 99 21.98 2.18 15.28
C SER A 99 21.40 1.42 16.49
N PRO A 100 22.24 1.06 17.48
CA PRO A 100 21.77 0.44 18.72
C PRO A 100 20.81 1.34 19.50
N GLU A 101 21.01 2.66 19.47
CA GLU A 101 20.15 3.62 20.16
C GLU A 101 18.76 3.68 19.54
N LEU A 102 18.67 3.59 18.21
CA LEU A 102 17.39 3.53 17.51
C LEU A 102 16.70 2.19 17.73
N ALA A 103 17.44 1.09 17.64
CA ALA A 103 16.92 -0.26 17.85
C ALA A 103 16.27 -0.42 19.23
N GLN A 104 16.85 0.15 20.29
CA GLN A 104 16.26 0.12 21.63
C GLN A 104 14.96 0.91 21.78
N ARG A 105 14.67 1.82 20.84
CA ARG A 105 13.48 2.67 20.86
C ARG A 105 12.35 2.13 19.98
N MET A 106 12.69 1.32 18.99
CA MET A 106 11.72 0.67 18.11
C MET A 106 11.00 -0.46 18.85
N LYS A 107 9.71 -0.61 18.56
CA LYS A 107 8.86 -1.63 19.18
C LYS A 107 7.88 -2.24 18.17
N PRO A 108 7.33 -3.44 18.47
CA PRO A 108 6.21 -3.98 17.72
C PRO A 108 5.06 -2.97 17.64
N GLY A 109 4.51 -2.82 16.43
CA GLY A 109 3.51 -1.84 16.08
C GLY A 109 4.06 -0.51 15.55
N ASP A 110 5.36 -0.24 15.66
CA ASP A 110 5.99 0.87 14.93
C ASP A 110 5.94 0.60 13.43
N ARG A 111 5.79 1.67 12.64
CA ARG A 111 5.55 1.57 11.20
C ARG A 111 6.52 2.46 10.45
N PHE A 112 6.85 2.08 9.22
CA PHE A 112 7.74 2.87 8.40
C PHE A 112 7.44 2.74 6.91
N ILE A 113 7.81 3.80 6.18
CA ILE A 113 7.74 3.86 4.72
C ILE A 113 9.13 3.61 4.16
N TYR A 114 9.26 2.69 3.20
CA TYR A 114 10.50 2.53 2.46
C TYR A 114 10.66 3.62 1.39
N TYR A 115 11.87 4.18 1.31
CA TYR A 115 12.28 5.18 0.33
C TYR A 115 13.50 4.69 -0.44
N ALA A 116 13.40 4.64 -1.76
CA ALA A 116 14.50 4.31 -2.67
C ALA A 116 15.29 5.59 -3.01
N ILE A 117 16.57 5.62 -2.62
CA ILE A 117 17.41 6.84 -2.74
C ILE A 117 17.63 7.21 -4.21
N GLU A 118 17.94 6.24 -5.05
CA GLU A 118 18.29 6.43 -6.47
C GLU A 118 17.09 6.84 -7.31
N ALA A 119 15.92 6.26 -7.03
CA ALA A 119 14.67 6.57 -7.71
C ALA A 119 13.98 7.82 -7.14
N GLN A 120 14.35 8.23 -5.92
CA GLN A 120 13.69 9.30 -5.16
C GLN A 120 12.19 9.05 -4.96
N THR A 121 11.85 7.79 -4.67
CA THR A 121 10.46 7.31 -4.61
C THR A 121 10.21 6.55 -3.31
N PHE A 122 9.07 6.82 -2.67
CA PHE A 122 8.50 5.99 -1.62
C PHE A 122 7.73 4.83 -2.25
N PHE A 123 7.89 3.61 -1.74
CA PHE A 123 7.36 2.44 -2.45
C PHE A 123 6.73 1.36 -1.57
N ALA A 124 6.85 1.41 -0.25
CA ALA A 124 6.21 0.40 0.60
C ALA A 124 5.90 0.91 2.00
N VAL A 125 4.79 0.44 2.55
CA VAL A 125 4.32 0.65 3.92
C VAL A 125 4.54 -0.62 4.71
N VAL A 126 5.22 -0.52 5.85
CA VAL A 126 5.69 -1.68 6.61
C VAL A 126 5.44 -1.51 8.10
N THR A 127 5.01 -2.59 8.75
CA THR A 127 4.75 -2.64 10.19
C THR A 127 5.73 -3.60 10.87
N ILE A 128 6.33 -3.20 12.00
CA ILE A 128 7.12 -4.10 12.84
C ILE A 128 6.19 -5.02 13.63
N THR A 129 6.34 -6.33 13.50
CA THR A 129 5.39 -7.30 14.09
C THR A 129 5.91 -8.02 15.32
N GLY A 130 7.22 -7.98 15.58
CA GLY A 130 7.84 -8.78 16.63
C GLY A 130 9.06 -8.14 17.26
N GLU A 131 9.60 -8.83 18.27
CA GLU A 131 10.70 -8.32 19.08
C GLU A 131 12.03 -8.30 18.32
N MET A 132 12.93 -7.42 18.79
CA MET A 132 14.29 -7.31 18.30
C MET A 132 15.06 -8.63 18.48
N SER A 133 15.76 -9.05 17.44
CA SER A 133 16.80 -10.08 17.52
C SER A 133 18.15 -9.51 17.08
N GLU A 134 19.24 -10.05 17.60
CA GLU A 134 20.58 -9.69 17.14
C GLU A 134 21.16 -10.81 16.29
N ALA A 135 21.63 -10.47 15.09
CA ALA A 135 22.26 -11.41 14.18
C ALA A 135 23.44 -10.77 13.44
N ASP A 136 24.26 -11.61 12.81
CA ASP A 136 25.28 -11.15 11.86
C ASP A 136 24.57 -10.67 10.59
N PRO A 137 24.73 -9.40 10.18
CA PRO A 137 24.03 -8.85 9.01
C PRO A 137 24.27 -9.61 7.71
N LYS A 138 25.41 -10.29 7.58
CA LYS A 138 25.74 -11.10 6.40
C LYS A 138 24.82 -12.31 6.24
N GLN A 139 24.14 -12.74 7.31
CA GLN A 139 23.13 -13.80 7.26
C GLN A 139 21.89 -13.37 6.48
N HIS A 140 21.63 -12.07 6.41
CA HIS A 140 20.48 -11.45 5.74
C HIS A 140 20.91 -10.61 4.53
N THR A 141 22.04 -10.97 3.90
CA THR A 141 22.62 -10.33 2.70
C THR A 141 23.00 -8.85 2.81
N TYR A 142 22.98 -8.26 4.01
CA TYR A 142 23.40 -6.87 4.22
C TYR A 142 24.91 -6.70 4.03
N THR A 143 25.28 -5.65 3.29
CA THR A 143 26.65 -5.27 3.00
C THR A 143 27.14 -4.22 4.00
N THR A 144 27.43 -4.66 5.23
CA THR A 144 27.91 -3.81 6.33
C THR A 144 29.12 -4.41 7.04
N ASP A 145 29.95 -3.55 7.64
CA ASP A 145 31.12 -3.94 8.44
C ASP A 145 30.76 -4.33 9.88
N LEU A 146 29.48 -4.20 10.26
CA LEU A 146 29.00 -4.56 11.59
C LEU A 146 29.10 -6.07 11.84
N GLU A 147 29.64 -6.47 12.99
CA GLU A 147 29.66 -7.88 13.42
C GLU A 147 28.27 -8.37 13.88
N LYS A 148 27.45 -7.44 14.39
CA LYS A 148 26.07 -7.67 14.81
C LYS A 148 25.22 -6.44 14.56
N ALA A 149 23.98 -6.64 14.15
CA ALA A 149 22.97 -5.60 14.10
C ALA A 149 21.64 -6.09 14.69
N ALA A 150 20.77 -5.14 15.01
CA ALA A 150 19.41 -5.42 15.42
C ALA A 150 18.52 -5.67 14.20
N PHE A 151 17.70 -6.71 14.29
CA PHE A 151 16.73 -7.13 13.28
C PHE A 151 15.35 -7.21 13.89
N PHE A 152 14.36 -6.70 13.16
CA PHE A 152 12.96 -6.79 13.54
C PHE A 152 12.19 -7.53 12.44
N PRO A 153 11.31 -8.48 12.78
CA PRO A 153 10.39 -9.04 11.81
C PRO A 153 9.34 -7.99 11.45
N THR A 154 8.96 -7.98 10.17
CA THR A 154 8.07 -6.99 9.59
C THR A 154 6.96 -7.63 8.79
N ASP A 155 5.87 -6.90 8.61
CA ASP A 155 4.83 -7.21 7.64
C ASP A 155 4.65 -6.04 6.68
N VAL A 156 4.33 -6.32 5.44
CA VAL A 156 4.18 -5.28 4.40
C VAL A 156 2.70 -5.03 4.19
N ASP A 157 2.28 -3.82 4.54
CA ASP A 157 0.88 -3.40 4.48
C ASP A 157 0.48 -3.04 3.04
N ALA A 158 1.39 -2.39 2.30
CA ALA A 158 1.25 -2.02 0.89
C ALA A 158 2.63 -1.89 0.26
N ALA A 159 2.77 -2.19 -1.03
CA ALA A 159 4.01 -1.98 -1.76
C ALA A 159 3.78 -1.90 -3.26
N SER A 160 4.46 -0.97 -3.92
CA SER A 160 4.58 -0.97 -5.37
C SER A 160 5.87 -1.71 -5.77
N PRO A 161 5.79 -2.82 -6.53
CA PRO A 161 6.95 -3.56 -6.99
C PRO A 161 7.74 -2.79 -8.05
N ASP A 162 7.09 -1.91 -8.80
CA ASP A 162 7.73 -1.00 -9.74
C ASP A 162 7.96 0.38 -9.10
N LEU A 163 9.23 0.73 -8.88
CA LEU A 163 9.61 2.01 -8.29
C LEU A 163 9.19 3.23 -9.16
N SER A 164 8.80 3.03 -10.41
CA SER A 164 8.26 4.09 -11.25
C SER A 164 6.79 4.42 -10.95
N HIS A 165 6.06 3.52 -10.32
CA HIS A 165 4.66 3.72 -9.90
C HIS A 165 4.52 4.19 -8.46
N GLY A 166 5.57 4.04 -7.63
CA GLY A 166 5.57 4.56 -6.27
C GLY A 166 5.41 6.09 -6.16
N VAL A 167 5.31 6.58 -4.93
CA VAL A 167 5.10 8.01 -4.66
C VAL A 167 6.41 8.78 -4.77
N SER A 168 6.50 9.68 -5.76
CA SER A 168 7.67 10.55 -5.91
C SER A 168 7.82 11.50 -4.73
N VAL A 169 9.07 11.73 -4.29
CA VAL A 169 9.35 12.73 -3.25
C VAL A 169 8.92 14.15 -3.65
N ASP A 170 8.88 14.45 -4.94
CA ASP A 170 8.49 15.77 -5.46
C ASP A 170 6.96 15.93 -5.57
N SER A 171 6.18 14.84 -5.47
CA SER A 171 4.71 14.88 -5.54
C SER A 171 4.04 15.02 -4.17
N ILE A 172 4.81 14.97 -3.08
CA ILE A 172 4.29 15.01 -1.72
C ILE A 172 5.02 16.04 -0.86
N ASP A 173 4.25 16.82 -0.11
CA ASP A 173 4.78 17.81 0.82
C ASP A 173 4.88 17.20 2.22
N LEU A 174 6.09 16.84 2.66
CA LEU A 174 6.34 16.33 4.01
C LEU A 174 6.60 17.48 4.98
N GLU A 175 5.72 17.69 5.95
CA GLU A 175 5.88 18.74 6.96
C GLU A 175 7.09 18.48 7.87
N SER A 176 7.37 17.21 8.18
CA SER A 176 8.55 16.81 8.95
C SER A 176 9.87 17.12 8.22
N TYR A 177 9.88 17.06 6.89
CA TYR A 177 11.07 17.28 6.06
C TYR A 177 10.72 17.96 4.71
N PRO A 178 10.53 19.29 4.68
CA PRO A 178 10.08 20.00 3.47
C PRO A 178 11.02 19.93 2.26
N ASP A 179 12.30 19.60 2.48
CA ASP A 179 13.32 19.46 1.44
C ASP A 179 13.89 18.02 1.39
N PHE A 180 13.08 17.01 1.75
CA PHE A 180 13.55 15.62 1.89
C PHE A 180 14.32 15.12 0.65
N GLY A 181 13.81 15.39 -0.56
CA GLY A 181 14.46 15.00 -1.82
C GLY A 181 15.81 15.67 -2.11
N LYS A 182 16.18 16.73 -1.38
CA LYS A 182 17.46 17.43 -1.51
C LYS A 182 18.49 16.99 -0.47
N LEU A 183 18.09 16.17 0.50
CA LEU A 183 18.98 15.69 1.53
C LEU A 183 19.98 14.69 0.94
N HIS A 184 21.22 14.72 1.42
CA HIS A 184 22.15 13.65 1.17
C HIS A 184 21.85 12.51 2.13
N ILE A 185 21.12 11.50 1.64
CA ILE A 185 20.63 10.39 2.44
C ILE A 185 21.56 9.19 2.24
N GLU A 186 22.08 8.65 3.36
CA GLU A 186 22.81 7.38 3.36
C GLU A 186 21.84 6.20 3.42
N SER A 187 22.20 5.08 2.79
CA SER A 187 21.42 3.83 2.86
C SER A 187 21.31 3.31 4.29
N GLU A 188 20.23 2.58 4.58
CA GLU A 188 19.91 2.02 5.91
C GLU A 188 19.67 3.08 7.00
N THR A 189 19.38 4.31 6.60
CA THR A 189 19.04 5.42 7.52
C THR A 189 17.54 5.46 7.79
N PHE A 190 17.18 5.82 9.03
CA PHE A 190 15.80 6.03 9.44
C PHE A 190 15.55 7.50 9.81
N PHE A 191 14.43 8.04 9.33
CA PHE A 191 13.96 9.39 9.65
C PHE A 191 12.64 9.30 10.37
N ARG A 192 12.55 9.80 11.60
CA ARG A 192 11.27 9.89 12.29
C ARG A 192 10.39 10.95 11.64
N ILE A 193 9.14 10.63 11.36
CA ILE A 193 8.14 11.53 10.80
C ILE A 193 6.91 11.66 11.71
N SER A 194 6.07 12.64 11.42
CA SER A 194 4.76 12.83 12.04
C SER A 194 3.78 11.72 11.63
N GLU A 195 2.70 11.55 12.38
CA GLU A 195 1.60 10.66 12.00
C GLU A 195 0.91 11.16 10.72
N ASP A 196 0.68 12.47 10.61
CA ASP A 196 0.04 13.06 9.44
C ASP A 196 0.83 12.84 8.14
N ASP A 197 2.17 13.03 8.16
CA ASP A 197 3.04 12.76 7.01
C ASP A 197 3.05 11.27 6.64
N PHE A 198 3.01 10.40 7.66
CA PHE A 198 2.99 8.96 7.44
C PHE A 198 1.67 8.52 6.80
N GLU A 199 0.54 8.98 7.32
CA GLU A 199 -0.79 8.62 6.80
C GLU A 199 -0.97 9.12 5.37
N LEU A 200 -0.46 10.32 5.04
CA LEU A 200 -0.47 10.84 3.68
C LEU A 200 0.29 9.93 2.70
N LEU A 201 1.49 9.47 3.09
CA LEU A 201 2.29 8.53 2.29
C LEU A 201 1.63 7.15 2.19
N ALA A 202 1.09 6.65 3.30
CA ALA A 202 0.49 5.34 3.36
C ALA A 202 -0.78 5.27 2.51
N GLU A 203 -1.63 6.29 2.57
CA GLU A 203 -2.85 6.38 1.75
C GLU A 203 -2.50 6.36 0.25
N ALA A 204 -1.55 7.20 -0.17
CA ALA A 204 -1.12 7.26 -1.57
C ALA A 204 -0.54 5.92 -2.06
N LEU A 205 0.27 5.23 -1.23
CA LEU A 205 0.84 3.93 -1.58
C LEU A 205 -0.22 2.83 -1.63
N THR A 206 -1.20 2.84 -0.73
CA THR A 206 -2.30 1.89 -0.78
C THR A 206 -3.14 2.05 -2.05
N GLU A 207 -3.43 3.29 -2.46
CA GLU A 207 -4.15 3.56 -3.71
C GLU A 207 -3.40 2.99 -4.92
N ILE A 208 -2.08 3.23 -5.01
CA ILE A 208 -1.23 2.67 -6.09
C ILE A 208 -1.26 1.14 -6.09
N THR A 209 -1.08 0.50 -4.93
CA THR A 209 -1.05 -0.97 -4.85
C THR A 209 -2.41 -1.58 -5.22
N GLU A 210 -3.52 -0.98 -4.80
CA GLU A 210 -4.86 -1.45 -5.18
C GLU A 210 -5.08 -1.33 -6.70
N ASP A 211 -4.66 -0.23 -7.33
CA ASP A 211 -4.75 -0.04 -8.79
C ASP A 211 -3.91 -1.08 -9.55
N GLU A 212 -2.70 -1.40 -9.09
CA GLU A 212 -1.82 -2.41 -9.71
C GLU A 212 -2.36 -3.84 -9.57
N GLU A 213 -2.92 -4.20 -8.41
CA GLU A 213 -3.52 -5.53 -8.20
C GLU A 213 -4.75 -5.75 -9.10
N GLU A 214 -5.57 -4.71 -9.30
CA GLU A 214 -6.71 -4.76 -10.22
C GLU A 214 -6.28 -4.98 -11.68
N GLU A 215 -5.18 -4.36 -12.13
CA GLU A 215 -4.65 -4.58 -13.48
C GLU A 215 -4.18 -6.04 -13.69
N VAL A 216 -3.49 -6.64 -12.72
CA VAL A 216 -2.94 -8.00 -12.86
C VAL A 216 -4.04 -9.07 -12.91
N GLU A 217 -5.08 -8.95 -12.07
CA GLU A 217 -6.21 -9.89 -12.09
C GLU A 217 -6.95 -9.89 -13.44
N GLU A 218 -7.06 -8.73 -14.11
CA GLU A 218 -7.67 -8.62 -15.43
C GLU A 218 -6.89 -9.44 -16.48
N TYR A 219 -5.56 -9.37 -16.49
CA TYR A 219 -4.74 -10.08 -17.48
C TYR A 219 -4.73 -11.61 -17.28
N GLU A 220 -4.75 -12.11 -16.05
CA GLU A 220 -4.77 -13.56 -15.79
C GLU A 220 -6.11 -14.21 -16.18
N GLU A 221 -7.24 -13.51 -16.03
CA GLU A 221 -8.56 -14.02 -16.46
C GLU A 221 -8.64 -14.23 -17.98
N TYR A 222 -7.86 -13.49 -18.78
CA TYR A 222 -7.81 -13.67 -20.24
C TYR A 222 -6.88 -14.79 -20.72
N GLU A 223 -5.90 -15.23 -19.93
CA GLU A 223 -4.95 -16.29 -20.32
C GLU A 223 -5.45 -17.71 -20.01
N GLU A 224 -6.39 -17.91 -19.07
CA GLU A 224 -6.96 -19.23 -18.77
C GLU A 224 -7.89 -19.78 -19.88
N ASP A 225 -8.33 -18.95 -20.83
CA ASP A 225 -9.26 -19.33 -21.91
C ASP A 225 -8.58 -19.82 -23.20
N GLU A 226 -7.23 -19.96 -23.25
CA GLU A 226 -6.51 -20.54 -24.40
C GLU A 226 -5.84 -21.90 -24.09
N VAL A 227 -6.61 -22.88 -23.59
CA VAL A 227 -6.26 -24.30 -23.73
C VAL A 227 -7.48 -25.18 -24.04
N GLU A 228 -7.84 -25.25 -25.33
CA GLU A 228 -8.52 -26.44 -25.90
C GLU A 228 -8.03 -26.77 -27.31
#